data_AF-A0A1A0U4A6-F1
#
_entry.id   AF-A0A1A0U4A6-F1
#
_cell.length_a   1.000
_cell.length_b   1.000
_cell.length_c   1.000
_cell.angle_alpha   90.00
_cell.angle_beta   90.00
_cell.angle_gamma   90.00
#
_symmetry.space_group_name_H-M   'P 1'
#
loop_
_entity.id
_entity.type
_entity.pdbx_description
1 polymer ?
#
loop_
_entity_poly.entity_id
_entity_poly.type
_entity_poly.pdbx_seq_one_letter_code
_entity_poly.pdbx_strand_id
1 'polypeptide(L)' 'MSSEHAIEKVPLSEIREGDMLQDPTTGRWIKVTRTADDTASGPHRVYYGDGGEEIDSRYVTGLVNRQVRE' A
#
# COMPACT_ATOMS: atom_id res chain seq x y z
N MET A 1 -7.41 -13.40 23.05
CA MET A 1 -6.21 -12.59 22.82
C MET A 1 -6.45 -11.83 21.53
N SER A 2 -6.76 -10.54 21.58
CA SER A 2 -6.78 -9.71 20.36
C SER A 2 -5.34 -9.56 19.90
N SER A 3 -5.03 -10.01 18.69
CA SER A 3 -3.78 -9.64 18.04
C SER A 3 -3.91 -8.15 17.71
N GLU A 4 -3.30 -7.30 18.53
CA GLU A 4 -3.13 -5.90 18.17
C GLU A 4 -2.18 -5.84 16.98
N HIS A 5 -2.58 -5.11 15.96
CA HIS A 5 -1.79 -4.92 14.77
C HIS A 5 -1.17 -3.55 14.84
N ALA A 6 0.15 -3.49 15.03
CA ALA A 6 0.87 -2.23 15.01
C ALA A 6 0.83 -1.62 13.61
N ILE A 7 0.85 -0.29 13.56
CA ILE A 7 0.85 0.49 12.32
C ILE A 7 2.13 1.31 12.29
N GLU A 8 2.84 1.26 11.18
CA GLU A 8 3.98 2.12 10.90
C GLU A 8 3.74 2.99 9.66
N LYS A 9 4.46 4.11 9.57
CA LYS A 9 4.44 5.00 8.42
C LYS A 9 5.69 4.81 7.58
N VAL A 10 5.53 4.35 6.36
CA VAL A 10 6.64 4.04 5.44
C VAL A 10 6.42 4.69 4.07
N PRO A 11 7.48 4.99 3.31
CA PRO A 11 7.32 5.42 1.93
C PRO A 11 6.77 4.28 1.07
N LEU A 12 6.00 4.60 0.03
CA LEU A 12 5.44 3.60 -0.89
C LEU A 12 6.52 2.69 -1.49
N SER A 13 7.73 3.20 -1.74
CA SER A 13 8.86 2.41 -2.25
C SER A 13 9.25 1.21 -1.38
N GLU A 14 8.90 1.22 -0.10
CA GLU A 14 9.17 0.13 0.84
C GLU A 14 8.06 -0.91 0.92
N ILE A 15 6.89 -0.64 0.34
CA ILE A 15 5.76 -1.57 0.31
C ILE A 15 6.05 -2.73 -0.64
N ARG A 16 5.74 -3.94 -0.18
CA ARG A 16 5.92 -5.20 -0.91
C ARG A 16 4.64 -6.00 -1.00
N GLU A 17 4.63 -6.98 -1.89
CA GLU A 17 3.57 -7.98 -1.96
C GLU A 17 3.46 -8.74 -0.63
N GLY A 18 2.24 -8.91 -0.13
CA GLY A 18 1.93 -9.45 1.17
C GLY A 18 1.68 -8.40 2.26
N ASP A 19 2.15 -7.17 2.08
CA ASP A 19 1.93 -6.09 3.03
C ASP A 19 0.44 -5.70 3.09
N MET A 20 -0.04 -5.36 4.28
CA MET A 20 -1.31 -4.69 4.46
C MET A 20 -1.07 -3.19 4.42
N LEU A 21 -1.61 -2.54 3.40
CA LEU A 21 -1.44 -1.12 3.13
C LEU A 21 -2.78 -0.41 3.29
N GLN A 22 -2.79 0.70 4.03
CA GLN A 22 -3.98 1.56 4.07
C GLN A 22 -3.97 2.51 2.87
N ASP A 23 -5.04 2.49 2.09
CA ASP A 23 -5.31 3.49 1.06
C ASP A 23 -5.58 4.85 1.73
N PRO A 24 -4.73 5.87 1.51
CA PRO A 24 -4.92 7.19 2.10
C PRO A 24 -6.16 7.92 1.56
N THR A 25 -6.68 7.51 0.40
CA THR A 25 -7.84 8.14 -0.26
C THR A 25 -9.15 7.64 0.34
N THR A 26 -9.26 6.32 0.55
CA THR A 26 -10.50 5.68 1.01
C THR A 26 -10.47 5.28 2.48
N GLY A 27 -9.29 5.26 3.10
CA GLY A 27 -9.05 4.75 4.45
C GLY A 27 -9.12 3.23 4.58
N ARG A 28 -9.36 2.51 3.48
CA ARG A 28 -9.48 1.04 3.46
C ARG A 28 -8.11 0.37 3.52
N TRP A 29 -8.07 -0.82 4.09
CA TRP A 29 -6.89 -1.66 4.09
C TRP A 29 -6.96 -2.62 2.92
N ILE A 30 -5.87 -2.69 2.15
CA ILE A 30 -5.70 -3.65 1.08
C ILE A 30 -4.53 -4.56 1.40
N LYS A 31 -4.66 -5.84 1.04
CA LYS A 31 -3.50 -6.72 0.99
C LYS A 31 -2.85 -6.58 -0.37
N VAL A 32 -1.63 -6.08 -0.43
CA VAL A 32 -0.91 -5.92 -1.70
C VAL A 32 -0.63 -7.31 -2.28
N THR A 33 -1.24 -7.62 -3.41
CA THR A 33 -1.06 -8.90 -4.11
C THR A 33 -0.10 -8.79 -5.28
N ARG A 34 0.03 -7.60 -5.85
CA ARG A 34 0.91 -7.31 -6.98
C ARG A 34 1.39 -5.88 -6.94
N THR A 35 2.62 -5.66 -7.38
CA THR A 35 3.14 -4.33 -7.70
C THR A 35 3.49 -4.22 -9.19
N ALA A 36 3.18 -3.09 -9.81
CA ALA A 36 3.56 -2.82 -11.20
C ALA A 36 4.20 -1.44 -11.31
N ASP A 37 5.40 -1.39 -11.89
CA ASP A 37 6.05 -0.14 -12.28
C ASP A 37 5.53 0.25 -13.67
N ASP A 38 4.87 1.40 -13.77
CA ASP A 38 4.55 2.02 -15.05
C ASP A 38 5.55 3.16 -15.30
N THR A 39 6.23 3.06 -16.44
CA THR A 39 7.22 4.03 -16.91
C THR A 39 6.74 4.80 -18.13
N ALA A 40 5.62 4.39 -18.75
CA ALA A 40 5.08 5.01 -19.96
C ALA A 40 4.52 6.41 -19.68
N SER A 41 3.95 6.62 -18.50
CA SER A 41 3.37 7.91 -18.07
C SER A 41 4.26 8.69 -17.09
N GLY A 42 5.54 8.30 -16.95
CA GLY A 42 6.47 8.77 -15.90
C GLY A 42 6.66 7.74 -14.79
N PRO A 43 7.75 7.81 -14.01
CA PRO A 43 8.12 6.76 -13.05
C PRO A 43 7.12 6.72 -11.89
N HIS A 44 6.20 5.76 -11.93
CA HIS A 44 5.27 5.51 -10.83
C HIS A 44 4.98 4.02 -10.67
N ARG A 45 4.52 3.65 -9.48
CA ARG A 45 4.13 2.28 -9.13
C ARG A 45 2.65 2.20 -8.76
N VAL A 46 2.00 1.13 -9.16
CA VAL A 46 0.63 0.76 -8.77
C VAL A 46 0.66 -0.47 -7.88
N TYR A 47 -0.09 -0.42 -6.78
CA TYR A 47 -0.23 -1.50 -5.79
C TYR A 47 -1.64 -2.07 -5.89
N TYR A 48 -1.76 -3.33 -6.25
CA TYR A 48 -3.04 -4.00 -6.45
C TYR A 48 -3.44 -4.77 -5.18
N GLY A 49 -4.68 -4.61 -4.76
CA GLY A 49 -5.33 -5.34 -3.68
C GLY A 49 -5.86 -6.71 -4.12
N ASP A 50 -6.33 -7.50 -3.15
CA ASP A 50 -6.99 -8.79 -3.39
C ASP A 50 -8.46 -8.64 -3.81
N GLY A 51 -9.10 -7.51 -3.52
CA GLY A 51 -10.48 -7.19 -3.92
C GLY A 51 -10.61 -6.41 -5.23
N GLY A 52 -9.49 -6.25 -5.98
CA GLY A 52 -9.46 -5.44 -7.20
C GLY A 52 -9.23 -3.93 -6.94
N GLU A 53 -8.90 -3.54 -5.70
CA GLU A 53 -8.48 -2.20 -5.38
C GLU A 53 -7.09 -1.88 -5.97
N GLU A 54 -6.85 -0.61 -6.25
CA GLU A 54 -5.58 -0.14 -6.79
C GLU A 54 -5.17 1.14 -6.07
N ILE A 55 -3.94 1.19 -5.59
CA ILE A 55 -3.31 2.41 -5.08
C ILE A 55 -2.26 2.83 -6.09
N ASP A 56 -2.53 3.92 -6.79
CA ASP A 56 -1.56 4.54 -7.69
C ASP A 56 -0.73 5.56 -6.91
N SER A 57 0.59 5.33 -6.89
CA SER A 57 1.55 6.18 -6.17
C SER A 57 1.51 7.65 -6.57
N ARG A 58 0.96 8.01 -7.74
CA ARG A 58 0.82 9.40 -8.17
C ARG A 58 -0.19 10.18 -7.34
N TYR A 59 -1.17 9.51 -6.74
CA TYR A 59 -2.21 10.15 -5.93
C TYR A 59 -1.97 10.04 -4.42
N VAL A 60 -0.89 9.36 -4.05
CA VAL A 60 -0.48 9.23 -2.64
C VAL A 60 0.57 10.28 -2.33
N THR A 61 0.35 11.05 -1.28
CA THR A 61 1.30 12.07 -0.82
C THR A 61 1.97 11.63 0.48
N GLY A 62 3.31 11.60 0.49
CA GLY A 62 4.11 11.32 1.68
C GLY A 62 4.19 9.85 2.06
N LEU A 63 3.97 9.56 3.34
CA LEU A 63 4.08 8.22 3.92
C LEU A 63 2.71 7.55 3.99
N VAL A 64 2.71 6.23 3.84
CA VAL A 64 1.52 5.38 3.96
C VAL A 64 1.57 4.54 5.22
N ASN A 65 0.39 4.21 5.74
CA ASN A 65 0.28 3.31 6.87
C ASN A 65 0.41 1.86 6.39
N ARG A 66 1.39 1.13 6.93
CA ARG A 66 1.55 -0.31 6.77
C ARG A 66 1.25 -1.01 8.09
N GLN A 67 0.53 -2.12 8.03
CA GLN A 67 0.32 -2.98 9.19
C GLN A 67 1.54 -3.88 9.39
N VAL A 68 2.03 -3.96 10.63
CA VAL A 68 3.09 -4.87 11.04
C VAL A 68 2.56 -5.83 12.12
N ARG A 69 3.14 -7.02 12.18
CA ARG A 69 2.93 -7.92 13.32
C ARG A 69 3.84 -7.46 14.44
N GLU A 70 3.29 -7.30 15.64
CA GLU A 70 4.07 -7.16 16.87
C GLU A 70 4.81 -8.45 17.23
#